data_AF-A0A818NEH7-F1
#
_entry.id   AF-A0A818NEH7-F1
#
_cell.length_a   1.000
_cell.length_b   1.000
_cell.length_c   1.000
_cell.angle_alpha   90.00
_cell.angle_beta   90.00
_cell.angle_gamma   90.00
#
_symmetry.space_group_name_H-M   'P 1'
#
loop_
_entity.id
_entity.type
_entity.pdbx_description
1 polymer ?
#
loop_
_entity_poly.entity_id
_entity_poly.type
_entity_poly.pdbx_seq_one_letter_code
_entity_poly.pdbx_strand_id
1 'polypeptide(L)'
;MISLSQLKFGSLSSNLIKEMFLLHIRTMSTISINSHNQKQDKTQVNTGILLLNMGGPETTNDVYDFLNRLFSDKDLIPLPVQKKLAPWIARRRTPSIQEQYAKIGGGSPIKMWTEKQGQGMIKILDQISPSTAPHKYYIGFRYVKPLTEMALDEIEKDRPKQIIAFTQYPQYSCSTTGSSLNAIAKYYEEKKEKLQLEKANKISYFDEKKDIQTKEDLKWSVIDRWHTHPGLIAAFVENIRNELNKFPEHVRNDVVILFSAHSLPMTVVNRGDTYPAEVAATVQAVMESLNFSNPYRLVWQSKVGPRPWLGCATDNAIKGLAKNNRRHILLVPIAFTSDHIETLHELDIEYSQHLAKSAGVEMIRRCASLNDNPLFIKGMADIVVKHLQNQRRHTTQLPLRCPGCENSSCERMRKFFCSSST
;
A
#
# COMPACT_ATOMS: atom_id res chain seq x y z
N MET A 1 69.72 11.38 9.97
CA MET A 1 71.18 11.63 10.01
C MET A 1 71.38 12.97 10.72
N ILE A 2 72.00 12.94 11.91
CA ILE A 2 72.82 13.99 12.57
C ILE A 2 72.06 15.29 12.96
N SER A 3 72.08 15.84 14.19
CA SER A 3 72.75 15.53 15.45
C SER A 3 72.07 16.33 16.58
N LEU A 4 71.82 15.68 17.72
CA LEU A 4 71.56 16.31 19.01
C LEU A 4 72.88 16.81 19.60
N SER A 5 73.09 18.12 19.65
CA SER A 5 74.04 18.71 20.60
C SER A 5 73.75 20.18 20.84
N GLN A 6 73.91 20.60 22.11
CA GLN A 6 73.78 21.95 22.66
C GLN A 6 72.41 22.34 23.23
N LEU A 7 71.98 21.61 24.27
CA LEU A 7 71.22 22.18 25.39
C LEU A 7 72.21 22.65 26.45
N LYS A 8 72.26 23.96 26.72
CA LYS A 8 72.74 24.52 28.00
C LYS A 8 71.52 25.02 28.77
N PHE A 9 71.35 24.48 29.98
CA PHE A 9 70.26 24.81 30.90
C PHE A 9 70.36 26.26 31.41
N GLY A 10 69.25 26.98 31.35
CA GLY A 10 68.98 28.16 32.19
C GLY A 10 67.69 27.92 32.96
N SER A 11 67.78 27.82 34.28
CA SER A 11 66.69 27.52 35.20
C SER A 11 65.55 28.54 35.10
N LEU A 12 64.40 28.13 34.55
CA LEU A 12 63.17 28.90 34.62
C LEU A 12 62.36 28.45 35.85
N SER A 13 61.99 29.44 36.66
CA SER A 13 61.31 29.26 37.93
C SER A 13 59.99 28.49 37.80
N SER A 14 59.64 27.74 38.85
CA SER A 14 58.42 26.90 38.94
C SER A 14 57.09 27.66 38.72
N ASN A 15 57.13 29.00 38.73
CA ASN A 15 55.97 29.84 38.45
C ASN A 15 55.71 30.02 36.93
N LEU A 16 56.74 30.00 36.06
CA LEU A 16 56.53 30.15 34.62
C LEU A 16 55.95 28.87 33.99
N ILE A 17 56.29 27.70 34.52
CA ILE A 17 55.69 26.42 34.10
C ILE A 17 54.22 26.35 34.54
N LYS A 18 53.87 26.87 35.72
CA LYS A 18 52.47 26.97 36.17
C LYS A 18 51.64 27.93 35.32
N GLU A 19 52.20 29.08 34.93
CA GLU A 19 51.48 30.01 34.04
C GLU A 19 51.33 29.48 32.62
N MET A 20 52.33 28.79 32.06
CA MET A 20 52.19 28.11 30.76
C MET A 20 51.16 26.97 30.80
N PHE A 21 51.07 26.23 31.91
CA PHE A 21 50.05 25.19 32.09
C PHE A 21 48.64 25.79 32.27
N LEU A 22 48.52 26.92 32.96
CA LEU A 22 47.24 27.63 33.14
C LEU A 22 46.79 28.37 31.87
N LEU A 23 47.71 28.87 31.02
CA LEU A 23 47.36 29.41 29.71
C LEU A 23 46.91 28.31 28.74
N HIS A 24 47.56 27.14 28.75
CA HIS A 24 47.13 26.01 27.92
C HIS A 24 45.75 25.46 28.35
N ILE A 25 45.46 25.45 29.66
CA ILE A 25 44.15 25.07 30.19
C ILE A 25 43.09 26.15 29.92
N ARG A 26 43.45 27.45 29.89
CA ARG A 26 42.51 28.54 29.56
C ARG A 26 42.23 28.72 28.06
N THR A 27 43.13 28.33 27.16
CA THR A 27 42.83 28.27 25.72
C THR A 27 42.16 26.96 25.29
N MET A 28 42.06 25.95 26.16
CA MET A 28 41.20 24.78 25.96
C MET A 28 39.81 24.90 26.60
N SER A 29 39.47 26.07 27.17
CA SER A 29 38.19 26.34 27.85
C SER A 29 37.17 27.14 27.00
N THR A 30 37.47 27.46 25.74
CA THR A 30 36.56 28.22 24.84
C THR A 30 36.38 27.58 23.47
N ILE A 31 36.55 26.26 23.38
CA ILE A 31 35.98 25.44 22.31
C ILE A 31 35.32 24.23 22.98
N SER A 32 34.30 24.50 23.81
CA SER A 32 33.24 23.51 23.97
C SER A 32 32.46 23.56 22.68
N ILE A 33 32.91 22.77 21.70
CA ILE A 33 32.03 22.30 20.64
C ILE A 33 30.86 21.68 21.40
N ASN A 34 29.73 22.36 21.38
CA ASN A 34 28.45 21.74 21.62
C ASN A 34 28.30 20.66 20.52
N SER A 35 28.97 19.53 20.70
CA SER A 35 28.46 18.26 20.24
C SER A 35 27.24 18.03 21.14
N HIS A 36 26.15 18.74 20.82
CA HIS A 36 24.86 18.11 20.92
C HIS A 36 25.01 16.81 20.12
N ASN A 37 25.37 15.75 20.84
CA ASN A 37 24.65 14.50 20.72
C ASN A 37 23.17 14.88 20.80
N GLN A 38 22.61 15.33 19.68
CA GLN A 38 21.26 14.98 19.33
C GLN A 38 21.32 13.45 19.27
N LYS A 39 21.20 12.81 20.45
CA LYS A 39 20.19 11.78 20.57
C LYS A 39 18.99 12.44 19.91
N GLN A 40 18.68 12.05 18.68
CA GLN A 40 17.34 12.20 18.17
C GLN A 40 16.51 11.60 19.30
N ASP A 41 15.94 12.45 20.16
CA ASP A 41 14.77 12.09 20.90
C ASP A 41 13.85 11.60 19.80
N LYS A 42 13.70 10.28 19.70
CA LYS A 42 12.74 9.68 18.80
C LYS A 42 11.42 10.25 19.28
N THR A 43 10.99 11.36 18.68
CA THR A 43 9.74 12.02 19.00
C THR A 43 8.69 10.94 18.88
N GLN A 44 8.11 10.59 20.03
CA GLN A 44 7.20 9.46 20.13
C GLN A 44 6.12 9.61 19.05
N VAL A 45 5.96 8.58 18.22
CA VAL A 45 4.95 8.59 17.14
C VAL A 45 3.59 8.81 17.80
N ASN A 46 2.85 9.81 17.36
CA ASN A 46 1.50 10.05 17.88
C ASN A 46 0.49 9.22 17.10
N THR A 47 0.52 9.34 15.77
CA THR A 47 -0.42 8.64 14.87
C THR A 47 0.33 7.77 13.87
N GLY A 48 0.12 6.46 13.96
CA GLY A 48 0.58 5.51 12.95
C GLY A 48 -0.45 5.32 11.83
N ILE A 49 0.00 5.31 10.57
CA ILE A 49 -0.83 4.97 9.41
C ILE A 49 -0.29 3.71 8.75
N LEU A 50 -0.99 2.60 8.88
CA LEU A 50 -0.66 1.33 8.25
C LEU A 50 -1.27 1.27 6.84
N LEU A 51 -0.45 1.45 5.80
CA LEU A 51 -0.84 1.38 4.40
C LEU A 51 -0.94 -0.09 3.97
N LEU A 52 -2.17 -0.56 3.72
CA LEU A 52 -2.46 -1.96 3.39
C LEU A 52 -2.63 -2.17 1.88
N ASN A 53 -1.84 -3.07 1.31
CA ASN A 53 -1.96 -3.48 -0.09
C ASN A 53 -1.51 -4.95 -0.23
N MET A 54 -1.77 -5.60 -1.35
CA MET A 54 -1.26 -6.96 -1.60
C MET A 54 0.26 -6.98 -1.74
N GLY A 55 0.82 -5.89 -2.27
CA GLY A 55 2.21 -5.78 -2.66
C GLY A 55 2.52 -6.56 -3.95
N GLY A 56 3.79 -6.58 -4.34
CA GLY A 56 4.27 -7.31 -5.49
C GLY A 56 5.76 -7.60 -5.37
N PRO A 57 6.27 -8.65 -6.03
CA PRO A 57 7.67 -9.06 -5.94
C PRO A 57 8.58 -7.93 -6.42
N GLU A 58 9.51 -7.48 -5.58
CA GLU A 58 10.48 -6.42 -5.93
C GLU A 58 11.45 -6.88 -7.01
N THR A 59 11.76 -8.18 -7.03
CA THR A 59 12.59 -8.83 -8.05
C THR A 59 11.93 -10.09 -8.58
N THR A 60 12.35 -10.57 -9.75
CA THR A 60 11.91 -11.86 -10.29
C THR A 60 12.20 -13.04 -9.35
N ASN A 61 13.19 -12.94 -8.46
CA ASN A 61 13.49 -13.99 -7.48
C ASN A 61 12.41 -14.12 -6.40
N ASP A 62 11.68 -13.04 -6.11
CA ASP A 62 10.64 -13.00 -5.08
C ASP A 62 9.29 -13.59 -5.56
N VAL A 63 9.18 -13.93 -6.85
CA VAL A 63 7.92 -14.35 -7.48
C VAL A 63 7.36 -15.63 -6.85
N TYR A 64 8.20 -16.64 -6.61
CA TYR A 64 7.72 -17.89 -5.99
C TYR A 64 7.08 -17.63 -4.63
N ASP A 65 7.79 -16.86 -3.81
CA ASP A 65 7.42 -16.52 -2.44
C ASP A 65 6.11 -15.70 -2.40
N PHE A 66 5.98 -14.75 -3.32
CA PHE A 66 4.76 -13.98 -3.56
C PHE A 66 3.58 -14.91 -3.92
N LEU A 67 3.74 -15.73 -4.95
CA LEU A 67 2.68 -16.64 -5.42
C LEU A 67 2.30 -17.67 -4.35
N ASN A 68 3.28 -18.19 -3.61
CA ASN A 68 3.02 -19.17 -2.57
C ASN A 68 2.17 -18.58 -1.44
N ARG A 69 2.46 -17.35 -0.99
CA ARG A 69 1.61 -16.65 -0.01
C ARG A 69 0.22 -16.34 -0.56
N LEU A 70 0.14 -15.89 -1.81
CA LEU A 70 -1.12 -15.57 -2.50
C LEU A 70 -2.04 -16.80 -2.61
N PHE A 71 -1.52 -17.95 -3.09
CA PHE A 71 -2.31 -19.18 -3.20
C PHE A 71 -2.56 -19.86 -1.85
N SER A 72 -1.77 -19.55 -0.82
CA SER A 72 -2.00 -20.03 0.55
C SER A 72 -3.08 -19.23 1.30
N ASP A 73 -3.51 -18.10 0.74
CA ASP A 73 -4.51 -17.24 1.33
C ASP A 73 -5.94 -17.76 1.07
N LYS A 74 -6.57 -18.27 2.13
CA LYS A 74 -7.96 -18.75 2.13
C LYS A 74 -8.97 -17.63 1.94
N ASP A 75 -8.62 -16.39 2.27
CA ASP A 75 -9.52 -15.24 2.14
C ASP A 75 -9.60 -14.77 0.68
N LEU A 76 -8.56 -15.06 -0.12
CA LEU A 76 -8.47 -14.69 -1.53
C LEU A 76 -8.88 -15.85 -2.46
N ILE A 77 -8.18 -16.99 -2.41
CA ILE A 77 -8.44 -18.15 -3.28
C ILE A 77 -8.61 -19.41 -2.42
N PRO A 78 -9.87 -19.80 -2.10
CA PRO A 78 -10.11 -21.04 -1.38
C PRO A 78 -9.85 -22.25 -2.29
N LEU A 79 -8.91 -23.11 -1.88
CA LEU A 79 -8.54 -24.34 -2.59
C LEU A 79 -8.72 -25.58 -1.70
N PRO A 80 -9.11 -26.75 -2.27
CA PRO A 80 -9.05 -28.01 -1.54
C PRO A 80 -7.60 -28.35 -1.19
N VAL A 81 -7.35 -28.88 0.01
CA VAL A 81 -5.99 -29.29 0.45
C VAL A 81 -4.93 -28.19 0.22
N GLN A 82 -5.29 -26.93 0.52
CA GLN A 82 -4.53 -25.72 0.17
C GLN A 82 -3.05 -25.74 0.58
N LYS A 83 -2.72 -26.36 1.74
CA LYS A 83 -1.34 -26.52 2.21
C LYS A 83 -0.43 -27.29 1.23
N LYS A 84 -1.00 -28.18 0.41
CA LYS A 84 -0.27 -28.93 -0.63
C LYS A 84 -0.41 -28.30 -2.01
N LEU A 85 -1.62 -27.84 -2.36
CA LEU A 85 -1.87 -27.25 -3.68
C LEU A 85 -1.18 -25.89 -3.86
N ALA A 86 -1.16 -25.03 -2.84
CA ALA A 86 -0.61 -23.69 -2.99
C ALA A 86 0.89 -23.70 -3.38
N PRO A 87 1.79 -24.44 -2.70
CA PRO A 87 3.20 -24.53 -3.11
C PRO A 87 3.39 -25.13 -4.50
N TRP A 88 2.57 -26.12 -4.88
CA TRP A 88 2.64 -26.75 -6.20
C TRP A 88 2.21 -25.78 -7.31
N ILE A 89 1.08 -25.09 -7.15
CA ILE A 89 0.59 -24.08 -8.11
C ILE A 89 1.61 -22.94 -8.22
N ALA A 90 2.12 -22.45 -7.09
CA ALA A 90 3.15 -21.41 -7.07
C ALA A 90 4.38 -21.82 -7.86
N ARG A 91 4.93 -23.02 -7.61
CA ARG A 91 6.10 -23.54 -8.34
C ARG A 91 5.84 -23.67 -9.84
N ARG A 92 4.66 -24.19 -10.22
CA ARG A 92 4.28 -24.34 -11.64
C ARG A 92 4.12 -23.00 -12.35
N ARG A 93 3.55 -21.98 -11.68
CA ARG A 93 3.28 -20.67 -12.29
C ARG A 93 4.48 -19.72 -12.26
N THR A 94 5.43 -19.92 -11.34
CA THR A 94 6.57 -19.03 -11.13
C THR A 94 7.31 -18.68 -12.43
N PRO A 95 7.71 -19.62 -13.30
CA PRO A 95 8.50 -19.27 -14.49
C PRO A 95 7.78 -18.29 -15.43
N SER A 96 6.49 -18.52 -15.67
CA SER A 96 5.68 -17.65 -16.53
C SER A 96 5.52 -16.26 -15.92
N ILE A 97 5.29 -16.15 -14.61
CA ILE A 97 5.14 -14.85 -13.93
C ILE A 97 6.49 -14.12 -13.84
N GLN A 98 7.61 -14.84 -13.68
CA GLN A 98 8.96 -14.25 -13.75
C GLN A 98 9.23 -13.61 -15.11
N GLU A 99 8.83 -14.27 -16.21
CA GLU A 99 8.96 -13.72 -17.56
C GLU A 99 8.15 -12.43 -17.73
N GLN A 100 6.92 -12.39 -17.19
CA GLN A 100 6.09 -11.19 -17.22
C GLN A 100 6.72 -10.03 -16.43
N TYR A 101 7.27 -10.30 -15.23
CA TYR A 101 8.00 -9.29 -14.46
C TYR A 101 9.29 -8.84 -15.16
N ALA A 102 10.01 -9.75 -15.81
CA ALA A 102 11.22 -9.41 -16.57
C ALA A 102 10.92 -8.43 -17.71
N LYS A 103 9.79 -8.61 -18.41
CA LYS A 103 9.34 -7.72 -19.50
C LYS A 103 9.03 -6.28 -19.06
N ILE A 104 8.77 -6.05 -17.78
CA ILE A 104 8.43 -4.73 -17.23
C ILE A 104 9.55 -4.09 -16.39
N GLY A 105 10.77 -4.63 -16.47
CA GLY A 105 11.93 -4.10 -15.74
C GLY A 105 12.43 -4.95 -14.57
N GLY A 106 11.90 -6.17 -14.39
CA GLY A 106 12.43 -7.16 -13.46
C GLY A 106 11.73 -7.25 -12.09
N GLY A 107 10.67 -6.48 -11.87
CA GLY A 107 9.95 -6.47 -10.58
C GLY A 107 8.77 -5.50 -10.56
N SER A 108 8.01 -5.52 -9.46
CA SER A 108 6.89 -4.63 -9.21
C SER A 108 7.37 -3.30 -8.62
N PRO A 109 6.96 -2.15 -9.17
CA PRO A 109 7.32 -0.83 -8.62
C PRO A 109 6.44 -0.42 -7.43
N ILE A 110 5.51 -1.28 -6.99
CA ILE A 110 4.48 -0.93 -5.99
C ILE A 110 5.06 -0.43 -4.66
N LYS A 111 6.18 -1.01 -4.20
CA LYS A 111 6.83 -0.59 -2.96
C LYS A 111 7.38 0.82 -3.06
N MET A 112 8.14 1.10 -4.12
CA MET A 112 8.67 2.45 -4.40
C MET A 112 7.54 3.49 -4.46
N TRP A 113 6.43 3.18 -5.14
CA TRP A 113 5.29 4.09 -5.21
C TRP A 113 4.61 4.28 -3.85
N THR A 114 4.41 3.20 -3.10
CA THR A 114 3.82 3.27 -1.75
C THR A 114 4.69 4.09 -0.80
N GLU A 115 6.02 3.97 -0.89
CA GLU A 115 6.96 4.78 -0.10
C GLU A 115 6.87 6.27 -0.46
N LYS A 116 6.89 6.61 -1.76
CA LYS A 116 6.71 8.00 -2.21
C LYS A 116 5.38 8.60 -1.75
N GLN A 117 4.29 7.85 -1.92
CA GLN A 117 2.95 8.26 -1.49
C GLN A 117 2.88 8.45 0.03
N GLY A 118 3.42 7.48 0.80
CA GLY A 118 3.49 7.55 2.25
C GLY A 118 4.28 8.75 2.76
N GLN A 119 5.47 9.00 2.20
CA GLN A 119 6.30 10.15 2.54
C GLN A 119 5.59 11.47 2.24
N GLY A 120 5.01 11.60 1.04
CA GLY A 120 4.26 12.79 0.64
C GLY A 120 3.05 13.03 1.55
N MET A 121 2.31 11.98 1.88
CA MET A 121 1.15 12.03 2.77
C MET A 121 1.55 12.49 4.17
N ILE A 122 2.60 11.91 4.78
CA ILE A 122 3.07 12.32 6.12
C ILE A 122 3.51 13.78 6.14
N LYS A 123 4.26 14.23 5.13
CA LYS A 123 4.70 15.62 5.02
C LYS A 123 3.52 16.60 5.03
N ILE A 124 2.43 16.25 4.34
CA ILE A 124 1.21 17.06 4.34
C ILE A 124 0.50 16.95 5.70
N LEU A 125 0.33 15.74 6.23
CA LEU A 125 -0.39 15.49 7.49
C LEU A 125 0.22 16.24 8.69
N ASP A 126 1.55 16.25 8.80
CA ASP A 126 2.23 16.99 9.89
C ASP A 126 1.99 18.50 9.80
N GLN A 127 1.72 19.04 8.60
CA GLN A 127 1.37 20.45 8.40
C GLN A 127 -0.10 20.73 8.69
N ILE A 128 -1.01 19.89 8.19
CA ILE A 128 -2.47 20.15 8.23
C ILE A 128 -3.17 19.57 9.47
N SER A 129 -2.51 18.70 10.23
CA SER A 129 -3.05 18.08 11.45
C SER A 129 -2.00 18.03 12.58
N PRO A 130 -1.44 19.18 13.00
CA PRO A 130 -0.35 19.22 13.99
C PRO A 130 -0.73 18.61 15.35
N SER A 131 -2.02 18.60 15.72
CA SER A 131 -2.51 18.00 16.97
C SER A 131 -2.35 16.48 17.03
N THR A 132 -2.23 15.81 15.88
CA THR A 132 -2.06 14.35 15.77
C THR A 132 -0.66 13.95 15.29
N ALA A 133 0.21 14.94 15.06
CA ALA A 133 1.63 14.76 14.75
C ALA A 133 2.45 14.37 16.00
N PRO A 134 3.65 13.77 15.86
CA PRO A 134 4.26 13.31 14.61
C PRO A 134 3.51 12.11 14.02
N HIS A 135 3.25 12.14 12.71
CA HIS A 135 2.68 11.00 12.00
C HIS A 135 3.78 10.09 11.47
N LYS A 136 3.52 8.78 11.39
CA LYS A 136 4.42 7.82 10.73
C LYS A 136 3.60 6.85 9.88
N TYR A 137 4.03 6.61 8.64
CA TYR A 137 3.45 5.55 7.82
C TYR A 137 4.20 4.23 8.01
N TYR A 138 3.48 3.12 7.87
CA TYR A 138 4.01 1.76 7.83
C TYR A 138 3.45 1.09 6.58
N ILE A 139 4.24 0.25 5.91
CA ILE A 139 3.77 -0.51 4.75
C ILE A 139 3.45 -1.93 5.23
N GLY A 140 2.19 -2.34 5.09
CA GLY A 140 1.74 -3.70 5.38
C GLY A 140 1.31 -4.38 4.09
N PHE A 141 2.24 -5.08 3.44
CA PHE A 141 1.91 -5.90 2.28
C PHE A 141 1.38 -7.27 2.69
N ARG A 142 0.45 -7.81 1.90
CA ARG A 142 -0.18 -9.09 2.20
C ARG A 142 0.68 -10.29 1.78
N TYR A 143 1.43 -10.17 0.69
CA TYR A 143 2.12 -11.31 0.07
C TYR A 143 3.63 -11.11 -0.18
N VAL A 144 4.17 -9.93 0.09
CA VAL A 144 5.61 -9.62 -0.02
C VAL A 144 6.07 -8.77 1.16
N LYS A 145 7.39 -8.59 1.30
CA LYS A 145 7.95 -7.75 2.35
C LYS A 145 7.79 -6.25 2.01
N PRO A 146 7.64 -5.37 3.01
CA PRO A 146 7.35 -5.69 4.41
C PRO A 146 5.94 -6.29 4.57
N LEU A 147 5.86 -7.47 5.19
CA LEU A 147 4.57 -8.15 5.41
C LEU A 147 3.76 -7.40 6.46
N THR A 148 2.44 -7.59 6.45
CA THR A 148 1.53 -6.99 7.44
C THR A 148 1.99 -7.30 8.87
N GLU A 149 2.40 -8.53 9.15
CA GLU A 149 2.89 -8.96 10.46
C GLU A 149 4.20 -8.25 10.84
N MET A 150 5.11 -8.00 9.89
CA MET A 150 6.34 -7.25 10.14
C MET A 150 6.06 -5.78 10.47
N ALA A 151 5.07 -5.19 9.79
CA ALA A 151 4.64 -3.83 10.07
C ALA A 151 3.97 -3.72 11.45
N LEU A 152 3.20 -4.74 11.85
CA LEU A 152 2.61 -4.82 13.20
C LEU A 152 3.71 -4.94 14.29
N ASP A 153 4.73 -5.76 14.06
CA ASP A 153 5.90 -5.85 14.96
C ASP A 153 6.64 -4.50 15.08
N GLU A 154 6.67 -3.69 14.01
CA GLU A 154 7.27 -2.35 14.04
C GLU A 154 6.38 -1.35 14.79
N ILE A 155 5.07 -1.37 14.53
CA ILE A 155 4.08 -0.53 15.22
C ILE A 155 4.15 -0.74 16.73
N GLU A 156 4.25 -1.98 17.19
CA GLU A 156 4.35 -2.29 18.63
C GLU A 156 5.66 -1.83 19.26
N LYS A 157 6.74 -1.76 18.48
CA LYS A 157 8.02 -1.20 18.95
C LYS A 157 7.95 0.31 19.07
N ASP A 158 7.28 0.97 18.13
CA ASP A 158 7.18 2.43 18.09
C ASP A 158 6.11 3.00 19.03
N ARG A 159 5.15 2.16 19.46
CA ARG A 159 4.11 2.48 20.44
C ARG A 159 3.34 3.78 20.14
N PRO A 160 2.71 3.90 18.96
CA PRO A 160 1.92 5.08 18.63
C PRO A 160 0.68 5.17 19.53
N LYS A 161 0.22 6.40 19.82
CA LYS A 161 -1.00 6.64 20.61
C LYS A 161 -2.25 6.11 19.91
N GLN A 162 -2.26 6.11 18.58
CA GLN A 162 -3.35 5.56 17.76
C GLN A 162 -2.83 5.05 16.42
N ILE A 163 -3.54 4.09 15.83
CA ILE A 163 -3.22 3.50 14.53
C ILE A 163 -4.44 3.51 13.62
N ILE A 164 -4.20 3.90 12.38
CA ILE A 164 -5.16 3.84 11.28
C ILE A 164 -4.73 2.73 10.33
N ALA A 165 -5.54 1.68 10.21
CA ALA A 165 -5.45 0.72 9.12
C ALA A 165 -6.03 1.38 7.86
N PHE A 166 -5.18 1.84 6.94
CA PHE A 166 -5.56 2.56 5.74
C PHE A 166 -5.37 1.68 4.51
N THR A 167 -6.48 1.14 4.01
CA THR A 167 -6.44 0.38 2.75
C THR A 167 -5.99 1.24 1.58
N GLN A 168 -5.11 0.71 0.74
CA GLN A 168 -4.69 1.36 -0.51
C GLN A 168 -5.58 0.98 -1.70
N TYR A 169 -6.66 0.22 -1.45
CA TYR A 169 -7.73 -0.06 -2.40
C TYR A 169 -8.89 0.92 -2.19
N PRO A 170 -9.18 1.84 -3.13
CA PRO A 170 -10.31 2.74 -2.96
C PRO A 170 -11.65 2.01 -2.83
N GLN A 171 -11.81 0.94 -3.61
CA GLN A 171 -12.99 0.10 -3.63
C GLN A 171 -12.79 -1.14 -2.74
N TYR A 172 -13.68 -1.35 -1.77
CA TYR A 172 -13.59 -2.50 -0.88
C TYR A 172 -13.93 -3.80 -1.61
N SER A 173 -13.06 -4.80 -1.50
CA SER A 173 -13.40 -6.21 -1.71
C SER A 173 -13.02 -7.05 -0.49
N CYS A 174 -13.78 -8.11 -0.20
CA CYS A 174 -13.38 -9.10 0.80
C CYS A 174 -12.06 -9.79 0.43
N SER A 175 -11.76 -9.88 -0.87
CA SER A 175 -10.55 -10.52 -1.38
C SER A 175 -9.30 -9.63 -1.31
N THR A 176 -9.43 -8.32 -1.05
CA THR A 176 -8.31 -7.36 -0.96
C THR A 176 -8.22 -6.72 0.43
N THR A 177 -8.99 -5.64 0.67
CA THR A 177 -9.09 -4.97 1.98
C THR A 177 -9.49 -5.96 3.07
N GLY A 178 -10.49 -6.82 2.79
CA GLY A 178 -10.95 -7.83 3.75
C GLY A 178 -9.85 -8.79 4.19
N SER A 179 -9.07 -9.34 3.26
CA SER A 179 -7.92 -10.20 3.59
C SER A 179 -6.86 -9.48 4.42
N SER A 180 -6.59 -8.21 4.10
CA SER A 180 -5.61 -7.40 4.85
C SER A 180 -6.06 -7.13 6.29
N LEU A 181 -7.34 -6.80 6.50
CA LEU A 181 -7.90 -6.60 7.84
C LEU A 181 -8.02 -7.91 8.63
N ASN A 182 -8.34 -9.02 7.96
CA ASN A 182 -8.31 -10.35 8.58
C ASN A 182 -6.91 -10.71 9.08
N ALA A 183 -5.85 -10.37 8.33
CA ALA A 183 -4.47 -10.61 8.74
C ALA A 183 -4.12 -9.89 10.05
N ILE A 184 -4.55 -8.64 10.21
CA ILE A 184 -4.36 -7.88 11.46
C ILE A 184 -5.10 -8.55 12.63
N ALA A 185 -6.37 -8.89 12.44
CA ALA A 185 -7.17 -9.53 13.50
C ALA A 185 -6.58 -10.88 13.91
N LYS A 186 -6.13 -11.67 12.91
CA LYS A 186 -5.49 -12.97 13.12
C LYS A 186 -4.17 -12.85 13.88
N TYR A 187 -3.32 -11.88 13.53
CA TYR A 187 -2.03 -11.64 14.21
C TYR A 187 -2.24 -11.44 15.73
N TYR A 188 -3.16 -10.57 16.12
CA TYR A 188 -3.42 -10.30 17.55
C TYR A 188 -4.12 -11.45 18.26
N GLU A 189 -4.95 -12.24 17.57
CA GLU A 189 -5.57 -13.45 18.12
C GLU A 189 -4.49 -14.50 18.43
N GLU A 190 -3.64 -14.85 17.45
CA GLU A 190 -2.55 -15.82 17.63
C GLU A 190 -1.57 -15.37 18.72
N LYS A 191 -1.30 -14.07 18.80
CA LYS A 191 -0.44 -13.50 19.84
C LYS A 191 -1.07 -13.62 21.23
N LYS A 192 -2.37 -13.34 21.37
CA LYS A 192 -3.11 -13.50 22.63
C LYS A 192 -3.14 -14.96 23.09
N GLU A 193 -3.39 -15.88 22.18
CA GLU A 193 -3.35 -17.33 22.45
C GLU A 193 -1.97 -17.78 22.94
N LYS A 194 -0.89 -17.32 22.28
CA LYS A 194 0.48 -17.63 22.68
C LYS A 194 0.78 -17.12 24.10
N LEU A 195 0.41 -15.89 24.42
CA LEU A 195 0.59 -15.31 25.75
C LEU A 195 -0.22 -16.06 26.83
N GLN A 196 -1.43 -16.53 26.49
CA GLN A 196 -2.25 -17.33 27.41
C GLN A 196 -1.63 -18.71 27.68
N LEU A 197 -1.09 -19.37 26.65
CA LEU A 197 -0.40 -20.66 26.78
C LEU A 197 0.89 -20.53 27.61
N GLU A 198 1.67 -19.47 27.39
CA GLU A 198 2.89 -19.19 28.16
C GLU A 198 2.57 -18.96 29.65
N LYS A 199 1.49 -18.22 29.95
CA LYS A 199 1.00 -18.03 31.33
C LYS A 199 0.51 -19.35 31.96
N ALA A 200 -0.24 -20.16 31.21
CA ALA A 200 -0.78 -21.43 31.69
C ALA A 200 0.30 -22.47 31.99
N ASN A 201 1.40 -22.48 31.21
CA ASN A 201 2.46 -23.47 31.32
C ASN A 201 3.52 -23.16 32.40
N LYS A 202 3.34 -22.12 33.24
CA LYS A 202 4.29 -21.72 34.29
C LYS A 202 5.76 -21.71 33.81
N ILE A 203 6.02 -21.32 32.56
CA ILE A 203 7.39 -21.11 32.09
C ILE A 203 7.83 -19.78 32.69
N SER A 204 8.31 -19.86 33.94
CA SER A 204 8.85 -18.76 34.71
C SER A 204 10.18 -18.31 34.11
N TYR A 205 10.10 -17.41 33.14
CA TYR A 205 11.17 -16.47 32.78
C TYR A 205 10.55 -15.27 32.04
N PHE A 206 9.40 -14.80 32.52
CA PHE A 206 8.85 -13.51 32.07
C PHE A 206 9.36 -12.42 33.00
N ASP A 207 10.31 -11.64 32.49
CA ASP A 207 10.64 -10.32 33.01
C ASP A 207 9.36 -9.46 32.88
N GLU A 208 8.75 -9.12 34.02
CA GLU A 208 7.51 -8.32 34.12
C GLU A 208 7.60 -6.97 33.38
N LYS A 209 8.80 -6.56 32.94
CA LYS A 209 9.04 -5.27 32.27
C LYS A 209 9.02 -5.30 30.73
N LYS A 210 8.81 -6.42 30.07
CA LYS A 210 8.49 -6.40 28.63
C LYS A 210 7.00 -6.14 28.45
N ASP A 211 6.62 -4.87 28.47
CA ASP A 211 5.31 -4.37 28.03
C ASP A 211 5.07 -4.80 26.57
N ILE A 212 4.48 -5.97 26.38
CA ILE A 212 3.96 -6.42 25.09
C ILE A 212 2.62 -5.73 24.92
N GLN A 213 2.62 -4.67 24.11
CA GLN A 213 1.41 -3.90 23.85
C GLN A 213 0.38 -4.81 23.16
N THR A 214 -0.80 -4.97 23.78
CA THR A 214 -1.89 -5.78 23.21
C THR A 214 -2.84 -4.89 22.40
N LYS A 215 -3.84 -5.50 21.75
CA LYS A 215 -4.93 -4.76 21.10
C LYS A 215 -5.56 -3.73 22.07
N GLU A 216 -5.71 -4.12 23.34
CA GLU A 216 -6.34 -3.27 24.36
C GLU A 216 -5.55 -1.96 24.59
N ASP A 217 -4.24 -1.97 24.34
CA ASP A 217 -3.37 -0.83 24.53
C ASP A 217 -3.23 0.07 23.28
N LEU A 218 -3.69 -0.39 22.10
CA LEU A 218 -3.57 0.33 20.83
C LEU A 218 -4.94 0.81 20.35
N LYS A 219 -5.08 2.14 20.19
CA LYS A 219 -6.32 2.73 19.65
C LYS A 219 -6.40 2.54 18.14
N TRP A 220 -6.99 1.43 17.71
CA TRP A 220 -7.23 1.11 16.30
C TRP A 220 -8.46 1.81 15.71
N SER A 221 -8.30 2.27 14.48
CA SER A 221 -9.35 2.68 13.56
C SER A 221 -9.01 2.25 12.12
N VAL A 222 -9.98 2.31 11.22
CA VAL A 222 -9.88 1.75 9.87
C VAL A 222 -10.47 2.73 8.85
N ILE A 223 -9.71 2.95 7.78
CA ILE A 223 -10.19 3.54 6.54
C ILE A 223 -10.28 2.37 5.57
N ASP A 224 -11.46 1.75 5.46
CA ASP A 224 -11.67 0.50 4.72
C ASP A 224 -12.12 0.71 3.26
N ARG A 225 -12.55 1.91 2.88
CA ARG A 225 -12.95 2.28 1.51
C ARG A 225 -13.00 3.79 1.35
N TRP A 226 -12.82 4.26 0.12
CA TRP A 226 -12.74 5.70 -0.23
C TRP A 226 -12.91 5.95 -1.74
N HIS A 227 -13.71 5.11 -2.41
CA HIS A 227 -13.89 5.00 -3.86
C HIS A 227 -14.38 6.28 -4.59
N THR A 228 -15.05 7.20 -3.90
CA THR A 228 -15.53 8.47 -4.47
C THR A 228 -14.85 9.70 -3.86
N HIS A 229 -13.70 9.54 -3.20
CA HIS A 229 -13.02 10.67 -2.59
C HIS A 229 -12.62 11.73 -3.64
N PRO A 230 -12.88 13.03 -3.43
CA PRO A 230 -12.62 14.07 -4.44
C PRO A 230 -11.17 14.13 -4.94
N GLY A 231 -10.19 13.86 -4.07
CA GLY A 231 -8.76 13.83 -4.46
C GLY A 231 -8.43 12.66 -5.38
N LEU A 232 -9.06 11.50 -5.17
CA LEU A 232 -8.96 10.35 -6.05
C LEU A 232 -9.56 10.66 -7.43
N ILE A 233 -10.79 11.19 -7.45
CA ILE A 233 -11.50 11.53 -8.68
C ILE A 233 -10.74 12.60 -9.47
N ALA A 234 -10.25 13.64 -8.80
CA ALA A 234 -9.47 14.71 -9.44
C ALA A 234 -8.19 14.17 -10.10
N ALA A 235 -7.47 13.26 -9.43
CA ALA A 235 -6.27 12.65 -9.99
C ALA A 235 -6.57 11.78 -11.23
N PHE A 236 -7.65 10.99 -11.21
CA PHE A 236 -8.09 10.24 -12.41
C PHE A 236 -8.47 11.18 -13.56
N VAL A 237 -9.26 12.22 -13.28
CA VAL A 237 -9.70 13.20 -14.27
C VAL A 237 -8.50 13.89 -14.92
N GLU A 238 -7.50 14.29 -14.12
CA GLU A 238 -6.26 14.89 -14.62
C GLU A 238 -5.51 13.93 -15.55
N ASN A 239 -5.25 12.70 -15.11
CA ASN A 239 -4.53 11.72 -15.91
C ASN A 239 -5.29 11.38 -17.21
N ILE A 240 -6.62 11.25 -17.16
CA ILE A 240 -7.47 10.97 -18.34
C ILE A 240 -7.40 12.13 -19.34
N ARG A 241 -7.55 13.39 -18.88
CA ARG A 241 -7.45 14.56 -19.75
C ARG A 241 -6.07 14.66 -20.40
N ASN A 242 -5.02 14.42 -19.63
CA ASN A 242 -3.64 14.42 -20.12
C ASN A 242 -3.43 13.36 -21.20
N GLU A 243 -4.03 12.18 -21.07
CA GLU A 243 -3.90 11.12 -22.07
C GLU A 243 -4.80 11.35 -23.30
N LEU A 244 -6.01 11.89 -23.14
CA LEU A 244 -6.89 12.29 -24.25
C LEU A 244 -6.25 13.36 -25.14
N ASN A 245 -5.52 14.30 -24.54
CA ASN A 245 -4.81 15.34 -25.29
C ASN A 245 -3.72 14.79 -26.23
N LYS A 246 -3.25 13.56 -26.00
CA LYS A 246 -2.28 12.86 -26.86
C LYS A 246 -2.93 12.17 -28.07
N PHE A 247 -4.26 12.07 -28.12
CA PHE A 247 -4.97 11.66 -29.34
C PHE A 247 -5.07 12.83 -30.32
N PRO A 248 -5.04 12.57 -31.64
CA PRO A 248 -5.30 13.60 -32.65
C PRO A 248 -6.64 14.29 -32.41
N GLU A 249 -6.68 15.61 -32.58
CA GLU A 249 -7.85 16.42 -32.25
C GLU A 249 -9.12 15.96 -32.97
N HIS A 250 -9.01 15.60 -34.25
CA HIS A 250 -10.13 15.16 -35.08
C HIS A 250 -10.76 13.81 -34.68
N VAL A 251 -10.09 12.99 -33.86
CA VAL A 251 -10.65 11.72 -33.32
C VAL A 251 -10.89 11.77 -31.82
N ARG A 252 -10.45 12.82 -31.11
CA ARG A 252 -10.42 12.87 -29.64
C ARG A 252 -11.80 12.69 -29.01
N ASN A 253 -12.85 13.23 -29.63
CA ASN A 253 -14.23 13.09 -29.14
C ASN A 253 -14.80 11.68 -29.38
N ASP A 254 -14.25 10.93 -30.34
CA ASP A 254 -14.69 9.56 -30.67
C ASP A 254 -13.98 8.48 -29.85
N VAL A 255 -12.95 8.84 -29.09
CA VAL A 255 -12.23 7.94 -28.19
C VAL A 255 -13.21 7.31 -27.19
N VAL A 256 -13.19 5.98 -27.09
CA VAL A 256 -13.93 5.24 -26.06
C VAL A 256 -13.04 5.06 -24.84
N ILE A 257 -13.53 5.52 -23.68
CA ILE A 257 -12.84 5.30 -22.41
C ILE A 257 -13.25 3.92 -21.86
N LEU A 258 -12.28 3.01 -21.78
CA LEU A 258 -12.45 1.70 -21.14
C LEU A 258 -11.83 1.72 -19.75
N PHE A 259 -12.67 1.86 -18.74
CA PHE A 259 -12.26 1.65 -17.35
C PHE A 259 -12.07 0.16 -17.12
N SER A 260 -10.83 -0.24 -16.86
CA SER A 260 -10.43 -1.63 -16.62
C SER A 260 -10.15 -1.82 -15.14
N ALA A 261 -10.88 -2.75 -14.53
CA ALA A 261 -10.71 -3.16 -13.13
C ALA A 261 -10.47 -4.66 -13.06
N HIS A 262 -9.72 -5.16 -12.06
CA HIS A 262 -9.57 -6.61 -11.90
C HIS A 262 -10.92 -7.28 -11.68
N SER A 263 -11.14 -8.38 -12.40
CA SER A 263 -12.38 -9.16 -12.29
C SER A 263 -12.45 -9.93 -10.97
N LEU A 264 -13.65 -10.37 -10.60
CA LEU A 264 -13.90 -11.28 -9.49
C LEU A 264 -14.59 -12.55 -10.00
N PRO A 265 -14.32 -13.73 -9.41
CA PRO A 265 -15.12 -14.92 -9.65
C PRO A 265 -16.59 -14.66 -9.34
N MET A 266 -17.52 -15.20 -10.13
CA MET A 266 -18.95 -14.98 -9.89
C MET A 266 -19.42 -15.51 -8.53
N THR A 267 -18.74 -16.50 -7.95
CA THR A 267 -19.02 -16.94 -6.57
C THR A 267 -18.73 -15.86 -5.52
N VAL A 268 -17.72 -15.00 -5.77
CA VAL A 268 -17.40 -13.86 -4.91
C VAL A 268 -18.40 -12.72 -5.12
N VAL A 269 -18.79 -12.46 -6.36
CA VAL A 269 -19.82 -11.46 -6.66
C VAL A 269 -21.16 -11.86 -6.03
N ASN A 270 -21.60 -13.10 -6.27
CA ASN A 270 -22.91 -13.59 -5.85
C ASN A 270 -23.06 -13.76 -4.33
N ARG A 271 -21.96 -13.87 -3.56
CA ARG A 271 -22.04 -13.81 -2.09
C ARG A 271 -22.32 -12.40 -1.57
N GLY A 272 -22.23 -11.37 -2.43
CA GLY A 272 -22.50 -9.97 -2.11
C GLY A 272 -21.25 -9.16 -1.77
N ASP A 273 -20.17 -9.34 -2.52
CA ASP A 273 -18.98 -8.47 -2.44
C ASP A 273 -19.31 -7.06 -2.97
N THR A 274 -18.88 -6.01 -2.26
CA THR A 274 -19.25 -4.62 -2.60
C THR A 274 -18.45 -4.05 -3.77
N TYR A 275 -17.34 -4.69 -4.13
CA TYR A 275 -16.37 -4.17 -5.09
C TYR A 275 -16.98 -3.76 -6.44
N PRO A 276 -17.84 -4.57 -7.11
CA PRO A 276 -18.38 -4.16 -8.41
C PRO A 276 -19.17 -2.85 -8.35
N ALA A 277 -19.95 -2.65 -7.29
CA ALA A 277 -20.74 -1.44 -7.10
C ALA A 277 -19.86 -0.22 -6.78
N GLU A 278 -18.82 -0.40 -5.96
CA GLU A 278 -17.89 0.69 -5.61
C GLU A 278 -17.00 1.11 -6.79
N VAL A 279 -16.59 0.16 -7.64
CA VAL A 279 -15.89 0.47 -8.91
C VAL A 279 -16.81 1.23 -9.84
N ALA A 280 -18.07 0.81 -10.00
CA ALA A 280 -19.04 1.52 -10.81
C ALA A 280 -19.29 2.95 -10.30
N ALA A 281 -19.37 3.15 -8.98
CA ALA A 281 -19.49 4.47 -8.38
C ALA A 281 -18.26 5.36 -8.62
N THR A 282 -17.04 4.78 -8.59
CA THR A 282 -15.81 5.51 -8.95
C THR A 282 -15.86 5.98 -10.41
N VAL A 283 -16.20 5.06 -11.33
CA VAL A 283 -16.33 5.35 -12.76
C VAL A 283 -17.34 6.47 -13.00
N GLN A 284 -18.50 6.37 -12.36
CA GLN A 284 -19.56 7.38 -12.49
C GLN A 284 -19.07 8.77 -12.04
N ALA A 285 -18.46 8.86 -10.86
CA ALA A 285 -17.94 10.13 -10.33
C ALA A 285 -16.83 10.75 -11.22
N VAL A 286 -15.96 9.90 -11.80
CA VAL A 286 -14.96 10.35 -12.78
C VAL A 286 -15.65 10.90 -14.04
N MET A 287 -16.62 10.19 -14.59
CA MET A 287 -17.29 10.60 -15.83
C MET A 287 -18.17 11.85 -15.64
N GLU A 288 -18.78 12.02 -14.48
CA GLU A 288 -19.46 13.27 -14.09
C GLU A 288 -18.49 14.44 -14.06
N SER A 289 -17.30 14.26 -13.47
CA SER A 289 -16.26 15.29 -13.42
C SER A 289 -15.64 15.60 -14.80
N LEU A 290 -15.75 14.67 -15.75
CA LEU A 290 -15.40 14.85 -17.17
C LEU A 290 -16.55 15.44 -18.00
N ASN A 291 -17.71 15.75 -17.40
CA ASN A 291 -18.93 16.18 -18.08
C ASN A 291 -19.34 15.24 -19.22
N PHE A 292 -19.10 13.93 -19.05
CA PHE A 292 -19.38 12.91 -20.06
C PHE A 292 -18.80 13.25 -21.46
N SER A 293 -17.61 13.86 -21.50
CA SER A 293 -16.96 14.31 -22.75
C SER A 293 -16.75 13.20 -23.79
N ASN A 294 -16.69 11.94 -23.34
CA ASN A 294 -16.43 10.77 -24.16
C ASN A 294 -17.34 9.61 -23.73
N PRO A 295 -17.71 8.71 -24.66
CA PRO A 295 -18.40 7.48 -24.30
C PRO A 295 -17.48 6.54 -23.52
N TYR A 296 -18.04 5.80 -22.57
CA TYR A 296 -17.26 4.92 -21.71
C TYR A 296 -17.93 3.57 -21.45
N ARG A 297 -17.13 2.59 -21.02
CA ARG A 297 -17.59 1.34 -20.42
C ARG A 297 -16.68 0.93 -19.25
N LEU A 298 -17.26 0.28 -18.26
CA LEU A 298 -16.55 -0.47 -17.23
C LEU A 298 -16.40 -1.93 -17.70
N VAL A 299 -15.17 -2.41 -17.70
CA VAL A 299 -14.78 -3.76 -18.13
C VAL A 299 -13.82 -4.37 -17.11
N TRP A 300 -13.64 -5.70 -17.19
CA TRP A 300 -12.93 -6.45 -16.17
C TRP A 300 -11.77 -7.26 -16.74
N GLN A 301 -10.60 -7.17 -16.12
CA GLN A 301 -9.35 -7.79 -16.59
C GLN A 301 -8.90 -8.96 -15.71
N SER A 302 -7.83 -9.64 -16.13
CA SER A 302 -7.10 -10.64 -15.34
C SER A 302 -7.94 -11.85 -14.88
N LYS A 303 -8.89 -12.30 -15.71
CA LYS A 303 -9.61 -13.58 -15.49
C LYS A 303 -8.62 -14.75 -15.49
N VAL A 304 -8.63 -15.57 -14.43
CA VAL A 304 -7.81 -16.78 -14.35
C VAL A 304 -8.63 -18.05 -14.15
N GLY A 305 -8.28 -19.10 -14.90
CA GLY A 305 -8.91 -20.42 -14.79
C GLY A 305 -10.29 -20.53 -15.44
N PRO A 306 -10.91 -21.72 -15.34
CA PRO A 306 -12.10 -22.08 -16.13
C PRO A 306 -13.43 -21.61 -15.52
N ARG A 307 -13.43 -21.15 -14.26
CA ARG A 307 -14.66 -20.75 -13.56
C ARG A 307 -15.29 -19.51 -14.21
N PRO A 308 -16.57 -19.22 -13.98
CA PRO A 308 -17.20 -17.95 -14.39
C PRO A 308 -16.66 -16.76 -13.58
N TRP A 309 -16.43 -15.65 -14.28
CA TRP A 309 -15.96 -14.38 -13.72
C TRP A 309 -16.86 -13.23 -14.18
N LEU A 310 -16.82 -12.14 -13.44
CA LEU A 310 -17.54 -10.91 -13.79
C LEU A 310 -17.05 -10.38 -15.15
N GLY A 311 -17.99 -10.15 -16.06
CA GLY A 311 -17.74 -9.63 -17.40
C GLY A 311 -18.32 -8.23 -17.61
N CYS A 312 -18.08 -7.57 -18.75
CA CYS A 312 -17.34 -8.03 -19.93
C CYS A 312 -15.82 -8.06 -19.69
N ALA A 313 -15.12 -9.04 -20.27
CA ALA A 313 -13.66 -9.10 -20.20
C ALA A 313 -13.01 -8.01 -21.06
N THR A 314 -11.95 -7.36 -20.57
CA THR A 314 -11.29 -6.23 -21.25
C THR A 314 -10.83 -6.60 -22.67
N ASP A 315 -10.26 -7.78 -22.86
CA ASP A 315 -9.82 -8.28 -24.17
C ASP A 315 -10.99 -8.43 -25.17
N ASN A 316 -12.11 -8.99 -24.70
CA ASN A 316 -13.31 -9.17 -25.49
C ASN A 316 -14.00 -7.83 -25.81
N ALA A 317 -13.97 -6.88 -24.88
CA ALA A 317 -14.49 -5.53 -25.09
C ALA A 317 -13.69 -4.80 -26.18
N ILE A 318 -12.35 -4.88 -26.14
CA ILE A 318 -11.49 -4.28 -27.17
C ILE A 318 -11.80 -4.88 -28.55
N LYS A 319 -11.86 -6.22 -28.67
CA LYS A 319 -12.22 -6.91 -29.92
C LYS A 319 -13.61 -6.51 -30.42
N GLY A 320 -14.59 -6.46 -29.51
CA GLY A 320 -15.98 -6.13 -29.82
C GLY A 320 -16.13 -4.68 -30.29
N LEU A 321 -15.45 -3.73 -29.64
CA LEU A 321 -15.43 -2.34 -30.06
C LEU A 321 -14.82 -2.18 -31.44
N ALA A 322 -13.68 -2.82 -31.72
CA ALA A 322 -13.03 -2.75 -33.02
C ALA A 322 -13.93 -3.30 -34.15
N LYS A 323 -14.62 -4.43 -33.91
CA LYS A 323 -15.64 -4.98 -34.83
C LYS A 323 -16.82 -4.03 -35.08
N ASN A 324 -17.16 -3.23 -34.07
CA ASN A 324 -18.22 -2.21 -34.15
C ASN A 324 -17.70 -0.82 -34.56
N ASN A 325 -16.57 -0.77 -35.29
CA ASN A 325 -15.94 0.47 -35.80
C ASN A 325 -15.57 1.50 -34.73
N ARG A 326 -15.34 1.07 -33.48
CA ARG A 326 -14.77 1.90 -32.41
C ARG A 326 -13.29 1.55 -32.23
N ARG A 327 -12.42 2.32 -32.91
CA ARG A 327 -10.99 2.00 -33.09
C ARG A 327 -10.02 2.89 -32.33
N HIS A 328 -10.54 3.85 -31.57
CA HIS A 328 -9.78 4.75 -30.70
C HIS A 328 -10.16 4.46 -29.25
N ILE A 329 -9.23 3.92 -28.46
CA ILE A 329 -9.51 3.40 -27.12
C ILE A 329 -8.53 3.97 -26.10
N LEU A 330 -9.06 4.49 -24.99
CA LEU A 330 -8.28 4.87 -23.81
C LEU A 330 -8.56 3.88 -22.68
N LEU A 331 -7.56 3.08 -22.31
CA LEU A 331 -7.62 2.19 -21.14
C LEU A 331 -7.33 2.97 -19.85
N VAL A 332 -8.17 2.82 -18.83
CA VAL A 332 -8.01 3.48 -17.52
C VAL A 332 -7.95 2.43 -16.42
N PRO A 333 -6.80 2.25 -15.72
CA PRO A 333 -6.72 1.36 -14.56
C PRO A 333 -7.43 1.99 -13.36
N ILE A 334 -8.71 1.66 -13.15
CA ILE A 334 -9.59 2.41 -12.23
C ILE A 334 -9.59 1.88 -10.78
N ALA A 335 -9.11 0.65 -10.59
CA ALA A 335 -9.20 -0.06 -9.30
C ALA A 335 -7.84 -0.27 -8.61
N PHE A 336 -6.76 0.30 -9.15
CA PHE A 336 -5.42 0.29 -8.57
C PHE A 336 -4.77 1.66 -8.72
N THR A 337 -4.00 2.08 -7.70
CA THR A 337 -3.47 3.44 -7.60
C THR A 337 -2.03 3.58 -8.12
N SER A 338 -1.30 2.47 -8.23
CA SER A 338 0.11 2.47 -8.65
C SER A 338 0.31 1.50 -9.80
N ASP A 339 1.34 1.73 -10.62
CA ASP A 339 1.72 0.75 -11.63
C ASP A 339 2.10 -0.59 -10.99
N HIS A 340 1.69 -1.66 -11.66
CA HIS A 340 1.84 -3.05 -11.25
C HIS A 340 1.85 -3.93 -12.51
N ILE A 341 2.03 -5.25 -12.34
CA ILE A 341 2.19 -6.16 -13.49
C ILE A 341 1.01 -6.11 -14.46
N GLU A 342 -0.21 -5.90 -13.97
CA GLU A 342 -1.40 -5.84 -14.81
C GLU A 342 -1.49 -4.54 -15.62
N THR A 343 -0.93 -3.42 -15.17
CA THR A 343 -0.84 -2.21 -16.02
C THR A 343 0.30 -2.32 -17.01
N LEU A 344 1.50 -2.71 -16.56
CA LEU A 344 2.72 -2.65 -17.35
C LEU A 344 2.86 -3.83 -18.34
N HIS A 345 2.28 -4.98 -18.04
CA HIS A 345 2.31 -6.15 -18.92
C HIS A 345 0.97 -6.37 -19.64
N GLU A 346 -0.11 -6.55 -18.88
CA GLU A 346 -1.41 -6.92 -19.47
C GLU A 346 -1.98 -5.78 -20.33
N LEU A 347 -2.06 -4.55 -19.81
CA LEU A 347 -2.57 -3.42 -20.59
C LEU A 347 -1.57 -2.94 -21.67
N ASP A 348 -0.30 -2.72 -21.31
CA ASP A 348 0.68 -2.08 -22.21
C ASP A 348 1.26 -3.02 -23.27
N ILE A 349 1.38 -4.31 -22.99
CA ILE A 349 1.98 -5.29 -23.92
C ILE A 349 0.89 -6.18 -24.52
N GLU A 350 0.19 -6.96 -23.71
CA GLU A 350 -0.78 -7.93 -24.23
C GLU A 350 -1.93 -7.25 -24.98
N TYR A 351 -2.55 -6.23 -24.39
CA TYR A 351 -3.68 -5.55 -25.02
C TYR A 351 -3.24 -4.49 -26.03
N SER A 352 -2.33 -3.61 -25.64
CA SER A 352 -2.01 -2.45 -26.48
C SER A 352 -1.14 -2.79 -27.70
N GLN A 353 -0.23 -3.76 -27.59
CA GLN A 353 0.67 -4.10 -28.71
C GLN A 353 0.15 -5.29 -29.53
N HIS A 354 -0.28 -6.37 -28.87
CA HIS A 354 -0.67 -7.59 -29.57
C HIS A 354 -2.15 -7.61 -29.96
N LEU A 355 -3.04 -7.32 -29.00
CA LEU A 355 -4.47 -7.42 -29.26
C LEU A 355 -4.98 -6.31 -30.17
N ALA A 356 -4.59 -5.06 -29.92
CA ALA A 356 -5.03 -3.92 -30.71
C ALA A 356 -4.71 -4.09 -32.20
N LYS A 357 -3.48 -4.52 -32.52
CA LYS A 357 -3.03 -4.76 -33.89
C LYS A 357 -3.83 -5.88 -34.58
N SER A 358 -4.10 -6.97 -33.87
CA SER A 358 -4.86 -8.11 -34.43
C SER A 358 -6.37 -7.83 -34.53
N ALA A 359 -6.90 -6.92 -33.70
CA ALA A 359 -8.32 -6.57 -33.68
C ALA A 359 -8.70 -5.42 -34.64
N GLY A 360 -7.72 -4.75 -35.26
CA GLY A 360 -7.98 -3.59 -36.12
C GLY A 360 -8.25 -2.29 -35.36
N VAL A 361 -7.71 -2.15 -34.16
CA VAL A 361 -7.72 -0.91 -33.39
C VAL A 361 -6.65 0.03 -33.97
N GLU A 362 -7.04 1.26 -34.29
CA GLU A 362 -6.16 2.27 -34.93
C GLU A 362 -5.27 2.94 -33.88
N MET A 363 -5.83 3.27 -32.72
CA MET A 363 -5.07 3.85 -31.62
C MET A 363 -5.60 3.37 -30.28
N ILE A 364 -4.71 2.80 -29.48
CA ILE A 364 -4.97 2.46 -28.10
C ILE A 364 -3.92 3.12 -27.22
N ARG A 365 -4.37 3.73 -26.12
CA ARG A 365 -3.50 4.34 -25.13
C ARG A 365 -3.93 3.90 -23.75
N ARG A 366 -3.00 3.91 -22.80
CA ARG A 366 -3.28 3.68 -21.39
C ARG A 366 -3.09 4.98 -20.61
N CYS A 367 -4.08 5.32 -19.80
CA CYS A 367 -3.97 6.37 -18.80
C CYS A 367 -2.92 6.00 -17.76
N ALA A 368 -2.05 6.95 -17.41
CA ALA A 368 -1.08 6.75 -16.34
C ALA A 368 -1.78 6.34 -15.02
N SER A 369 -1.15 5.43 -14.28
CA SER A 369 -1.53 5.13 -12.90
C SER A 369 -1.35 6.38 -12.02
N LEU A 370 -1.96 6.43 -10.84
CA LEU A 370 -1.89 7.62 -9.99
C LEU A 370 -0.46 7.86 -9.47
N ASN A 371 0.28 6.81 -9.14
CA ASN A 371 1.71 6.87 -8.80
C ASN A 371 2.03 8.03 -7.82
N ASP A 372 2.85 9.00 -8.20
CA ASP A 372 3.19 10.19 -7.41
C ASP A 372 2.38 11.45 -7.76
N ASN A 373 1.19 11.29 -8.35
CA ASN A 373 0.29 12.39 -8.65
C ASN A 373 0.03 13.25 -7.38
N PRO A 374 0.35 14.56 -7.40
CA PRO A 374 0.21 15.41 -6.21
C PRO A 374 -1.24 15.53 -5.69
N LEU A 375 -2.24 15.50 -6.57
CA LEU A 375 -3.66 15.52 -6.19
C LEU A 375 -4.03 14.24 -5.44
N PHE A 376 -3.49 13.10 -5.88
CA PHE A 376 -3.70 11.83 -5.20
C PHE A 376 -3.07 11.81 -3.79
N ILE A 377 -1.81 12.23 -3.67
CA ILE A 377 -1.11 12.29 -2.38
C ILE A 377 -1.82 13.26 -1.42
N LYS A 378 -2.27 14.42 -1.91
CA LYS A 378 -3.08 15.36 -1.14
C LYS A 378 -4.43 14.73 -0.73
N GLY A 379 -5.05 13.97 -1.62
CA GLY A 379 -6.26 13.20 -1.35
C GLY A 379 -6.08 12.20 -0.21
N MET A 380 -4.99 11.44 -0.20
CA MET A 380 -4.66 10.51 0.89
C MET A 380 -4.55 11.23 2.25
N ALA A 381 -3.88 12.38 2.29
CA ALA A 381 -3.79 13.18 3.52
C ALA A 381 -5.17 13.70 3.97
N ASP A 382 -5.99 14.22 3.05
CA ASP A 382 -7.35 14.69 3.35
C ASP A 382 -8.25 13.56 3.88
N ILE A 383 -8.14 12.35 3.32
CA ILE A 383 -8.85 11.15 3.82
C ILE A 383 -8.50 10.90 5.29
N VAL A 384 -7.20 10.90 5.62
CA VAL A 384 -6.73 10.63 6.99
C VAL A 384 -7.16 11.74 7.95
N VAL A 385 -7.08 13.02 7.55
CA VAL A 385 -7.54 14.14 8.40
C VAL A 385 -9.03 14.05 8.67
N LYS A 386 -9.85 13.83 7.64
CA LYS A 386 -11.30 13.69 7.82
C LYS A 386 -11.64 12.50 8.71
N HIS A 387 -10.92 11.39 8.58
CA HIS A 387 -11.09 10.24 9.45
C HIS A 387 -10.80 10.56 10.93
N LEU A 388 -9.68 11.23 11.19
CA LEU A 388 -9.28 11.69 12.53
C LEU A 388 -10.29 12.67 13.13
N GLN A 389 -10.76 13.64 12.35
CA GLN A 389 -11.73 14.67 12.78
C GLN A 389 -13.11 14.09 13.07
N ASN A 390 -13.59 13.17 12.22
CA ASN A 390 -14.91 12.56 12.39
C ASN A 390 -14.97 11.59 13.57
N GLN A 391 -13.83 11.21 14.15
CA GLN A 391 -13.68 10.24 15.25
C GLN A 391 -14.38 8.89 15.01
N ARG A 392 -14.71 8.57 13.75
CA ARG A 392 -15.31 7.29 13.38
C ARG A 392 -14.21 6.24 13.35
N ARG A 393 -14.44 5.08 13.99
CA ARG A 393 -13.46 3.98 14.00
C ARG A 393 -13.42 3.22 12.68
N HIS A 394 -14.50 3.23 11.90
CA HIS A 394 -14.62 2.55 10.61
C HIS A 394 -15.82 3.13 9.85
N THR A 395 -15.99 2.77 8.58
CA THR A 395 -17.21 3.11 7.84
C THR A 395 -18.44 2.36 8.35
N THR A 396 -19.63 2.82 7.99
CA THR A 396 -20.90 2.12 8.30
C THR A 396 -21.04 0.79 7.55
N GLN A 397 -20.30 0.59 6.46
CA GLN A 397 -20.31 -0.64 5.68
C GLN A 397 -19.46 -1.75 6.32
N LEU A 398 -18.39 -1.43 7.05
CA LEU A 398 -17.49 -2.45 7.60
C LEU A 398 -18.19 -3.48 8.51
N PRO A 399 -19.10 -3.10 9.44
CA PRO A 399 -19.82 -4.07 10.26
C PRO A 399 -20.72 -5.01 9.47
N LEU A 400 -21.21 -4.60 8.28
CA LEU A 400 -22.06 -5.43 7.44
C LEU A 400 -21.22 -6.48 6.71
N ARG A 401 -21.51 -7.77 6.93
CA ARG A 401 -20.94 -8.87 6.15
C ARG A 401 -21.64 -8.99 4.80
N CYS A 402 -20.95 -9.57 3.82
CA CYS A 402 -21.62 -10.02 2.60
C CYS A 402 -22.79 -10.96 3.00
N PRO A 403 -23.99 -10.82 2.41
CA PRO A 403 -25.14 -11.65 2.75
C PRO A 403 -24.88 -13.15 2.70
N GLY A 404 -24.09 -13.63 1.74
CA GLY A 404 -23.68 -15.04 1.60
C GLY A 404 -22.32 -15.37 2.23
N CYS A 405 -21.88 -14.64 3.25
CA CYS A 405 -20.55 -14.83 3.85
C CYS A 405 -20.50 -16.03 4.81
N GLU A 406 -19.74 -17.07 4.46
CA GLU A 406 -19.50 -18.24 5.34
C GLU A 406 -18.12 -18.20 6.04
N ASN A 407 -17.28 -17.22 5.74
CA ASN A 407 -15.91 -17.15 6.27
C ASN A 407 -15.87 -16.60 7.71
N SER A 408 -15.48 -17.42 8.68
CA SER A 408 -15.36 -17.03 10.09
C SER A 408 -14.28 -15.96 10.34
N SER A 409 -13.27 -15.84 9.48
CA SER A 409 -12.29 -14.74 9.55
C SER A 409 -12.95 -13.37 9.41
N CYS A 410 -13.98 -13.25 8.57
CA CYS A 410 -14.73 -12.00 8.40
C CYS A 410 -15.50 -11.59 9.66
N GLU A 411 -15.96 -12.57 10.46
CA GLU A 411 -16.58 -12.31 11.75
C GLU A 411 -15.56 -11.85 12.78
N ARG A 412 -14.43 -12.56 12.88
CA ARG A 412 -13.33 -12.23 13.79
C ARG A 412 -12.79 -10.83 13.53
N MET A 413 -12.57 -10.46 12.27
CA MET A 413 -12.13 -9.12 11.88
C MET A 413 -13.11 -8.03 12.36
N ARG A 414 -14.42 -8.26 12.24
CA ARG A 414 -15.43 -7.30 12.74
C ARG A 414 -15.46 -7.26 14.25
N LYS A 415 -15.33 -8.39 14.93
CA LYS A 415 -15.14 -8.41 16.39
C LYS A 415 -13.87 -7.67 16.80
N PHE A 416 -12.84 -7.65 15.96
CA PHE A 416 -11.61 -6.91 16.23
C PHE A 416 -11.83 -5.40 16.08
N PHE A 417 -12.33 -4.92 14.94
CA PHE A 417 -12.39 -3.48 14.64
C PHE A 417 -13.70 -2.79 15.04
N CYS A 418 -14.82 -3.50 15.05
CA CYS A 418 -16.16 -2.94 15.23
C CYS A 418 -16.74 -3.17 16.64
N SER A 419 -16.11 -4.00 17.47
CA SER A 419 -16.53 -4.08 18.87
C SER A 419 -16.24 -2.74 19.54
N SER A 420 -17.26 -2.18 20.19
CA SER A 420 -17.05 -1.11 21.17
C SER A 420 -16.04 -1.64 22.18
N SER A 421 -14.95 -0.91 22.38
CA SER A 421 -14.18 -1.09 23.61
C SER A 421 -15.16 -0.73 24.72
N THR A 422 -15.79 -1.74 25.32
CA THR A 422 -16.68 -1.59 26.48
C THR A 422 -15.94 -0.94 27.62
#